data_AF-A0AAU3TGC3-F1
#
_entry.id   AF-A0AAU3TGC3-F1
#
_cell.length_a   1.000
_cell.length_b   1.000
_cell.length_c   1.000
_cell.angle_alpha   90.00
_cell.angle_beta   90.00
_cell.angle_gamma   90.00
#
_symmetry.space_group_name_H-M   'P 1'
#
loop_
_entity.id
_entity.type
_entity.pdbx_description
1 polymer ?
#
loop_
_entity_poly.entity_id
_entity_poly.type
_entity_poly.pdbx_seq_one_letter_code
_entity_poly.pdbx_strand_id
1 'polypeptide(L)' 'MRLSVATVRRLLKRHGWSWQAPARRALERDEGAVELWKREVWPQVKAPRRRSGPGSSSRTRPDSR' A
#
# COMPACT_ATOMS: atom_id res chain seq x y z
N MET A 1 15.11 21.29 4.30
CA MET A 1 14.99 19.89 4.76
C MET A 1 13.75 19.26 4.12
N ARG A 2 13.87 18.16 3.38
CA ARG A 2 12.74 17.51 2.66
C ARG A 2 12.47 16.14 3.27
N LEU A 3 11.24 15.90 3.72
CA LEU A 3 10.84 14.59 4.26
C LEU A 3 10.41 13.65 3.13
N SER A 4 10.86 12.40 3.17
CA SER A 4 10.38 11.37 2.23
C SER A 4 8.94 10.95 2.56
N VAL A 5 8.18 10.52 1.55
CA VAL A 5 6.79 10.03 1.71
C VAL A 5 6.71 8.90 2.75
N ALA A 6 7.72 8.02 2.79
CA ALA A 6 7.81 6.95 3.78
C ALA A 6 7.95 7.49 5.22
N THR A 7 8.68 8.58 5.39
CA THR A 7 8.88 9.23 6.70
C THR A 7 7.61 9.90 7.18
N VAL A 8 6.92 10.64 6.30
CA VAL A 8 5.63 11.26 6.59
C VAL A 8 4.60 10.18 7.00
N ARG A 9 4.51 9.08 6.24
CA ARG A 9 3.58 7.97 6.56
C ARG A 9 3.83 7.37 7.95
N ARG A 10 5.10 7.17 8.33
CA ARG A 10 5.47 6.63 9.66
C ARG A 10 5.10 7.59 10.78
N LEU A 11 5.32 8.89 10.57
CA LEU A 11 4.98 9.93 11.54
C LEU A 11 3.46 9.95 11.79
N LEU A 12 2.66 10.04 10.73
CA LEU A 12 1.19 10.04 10.82
C LEU A 12 0.68 8.81 11.60
N LYS A 13 1.16 7.61 11.25
CA LYS A 13 0.76 6.39 11.96
C LYS A 13 1.09 6.42 13.46
N ARG A 14 2.26 6.95 13.84
CA ARG A 14 2.66 7.08 15.26
C ARG A 14 1.75 8.01 16.05
N HIS A 15 1.15 9.01 15.40
CA HIS A 15 0.21 9.94 16.03
C HIS A 15 -1.25 9.48 15.90
N GLY A 16 -1.51 8.21 15.61
CA GLY A 16 -2.87 7.66 15.53
C GLY A 16 -3.64 8.02 14.26
N TRP A 17 -3.00 8.66 13.29
CA TRP A 17 -3.66 8.98 12.02
C TRP A 17 -3.81 7.74 11.15
N SER A 18 -5.03 7.48 10.73
CA SER A 18 -5.40 6.43 9.77
C SER A 18 -5.85 7.05 8.44
N TRP A 19 -5.92 6.22 7.40
CA TRP A 19 -6.53 6.64 6.14
C TRP A 19 -8.03 6.86 6.35
N GLN A 20 -8.52 8.05 5.99
CA GLN A 20 -9.93 8.42 6.13
C GLN A 20 -10.66 8.19 4.80
N ALA A 21 -11.72 7.39 4.84
CA ALA A 21 -12.64 7.28 3.73
C ALA A 21 -13.68 8.43 3.81
N PRO A 22 -14.17 8.94 2.67
CA PRO A 22 -15.31 9.85 2.68
C PRO A 22 -16.50 9.22 3.42
N ALA A 23 -17.13 9.99 4.31
CA ALA A 23 -18.26 9.51 5.12
C ALA A 23 -19.50 9.15 4.29
N ARG A 24 -19.61 9.70 3.08
CA ARG A 24 -20.71 9.48 2.15
C ARG A 24 -20.18 9.07 0.78
N ARG A 25 -20.97 8.27 0.06
CA ARG A 25 -20.73 7.98 -1.35
C ARG A 25 -21.05 9.22 -2.18
N ALA A 26 -20.27 9.43 -3.24
CA ALA A 26 -20.57 10.47 -4.23
C ALA A 26 -21.90 10.17 -4.92
N LEU A 27 -22.70 11.20 -5.19
CA LEU A 27 -24.01 11.05 -5.86
C LEU A 27 -23.88 10.47 -7.27
N GLU A 28 -22.79 10.79 -7.95
CA GLU A 28 -22.48 10.34 -9.32
C GLU A 28 -21.89 8.93 -9.36
N ARG A 29 -21.70 8.27 -8.21
CA ARG A 29 -21.01 6.97 -8.15
C ARG A 29 -21.89 5.86 -8.72
N ASP A 30 -21.48 5.33 -9.86
CA ASP A 30 -22.01 4.10 -10.46
C ASP A 30 -21.18 2.88 -10.01
N GLU A 31 -21.75 2.01 -9.17
CA GLU A 31 -21.07 0.81 -8.69
C GLU A 31 -20.82 -0.21 -9.81
N GLY A 32 -21.69 -0.29 -10.83
CA GLY A 32 -21.49 -1.15 -11.99
C GLY A 32 -20.29 -0.72 -12.82
N ALA A 33 -20.18 0.58 -13.08
CA ALA A 33 -19.01 1.16 -13.74
C ALA A 33 -17.72 0.96 -12.92
N VAL A 34 -17.80 1.09 -11.58
CA VAL A 34 -16.65 0.84 -10.70
C VAL A 34 -16.19 -0.62 -10.76
N GLU A 35 -17.11 -1.58 -10.71
CA GLU A 35 -16.76 -3.00 -10.79
C GLU A 35 -16.19 -3.36 -12.17
N LEU A 36 -16.76 -2.83 -13.25
CA LEU A 36 -16.24 -3.00 -14.60
C LEU A 36 -14.81 -2.45 -14.71
N TRP A 37 -14.58 -1.23 -14.21
CA TRP A 37 -13.27 -0.59 -14.23
C TRP A 37 -12.22 -1.39 -13.45
N LYS A 38 -12.59 -1.91 -12.26
CA LYS A 38 -11.71 -2.77 -11.45
C LYS A 38 -11.33 -4.06 -12.18
N ARG A 39 -12.25 -4.64 -12.94
CA ARG A 39 -12.01 -5.87 -13.70
C ARG A 39 -11.14 -5.62 -14.93
N GLU A 40 -11.43 -4.56 -15.68
CA GLU A 40 -10.90 -4.41 -17.04
C GLU A 40 -9.73 -3.44 -17.13
N VAL A 41 -9.82 -2.31 -16.45
CA VAL A 41 -8.83 -1.22 -16.57
C VAL A 41 -7.76 -1.32 -15.50
N TRP A 42 -8.15 -1.62 -14.25
CA TRP A 42 -7.21 -1.65 -13.13
C TRP A 42 -6.01 -2.58 -13.35
N PRO A 43 -6.15 -3.81 -13.91
CA PRO A 43 -4.99 -4.66 -14.17
C PRO A 43 -3.98 -4.06 -15.15
N GLN A 44 -4.43 -3.19 -16.06
CA GLN A 44 -3.61 -2.58 -17.10
C GLN A 44 -2.80 -1.38 -16.57
N VAL A 45 -3.41 -0.57 -15.70
CA VAL A 45 -2.79 0.67 -15.18
C VAL A 45 -2.01 0.46 -13.88
N LYS A 46 -2.29 -0.62 -13.16
CA LYS A 46 -1.57 -0.98 -11.95
C LYS A 46 -0.13 -1.34 -12.28
N ALA A 47 0.80 -0.66 -11.62
CA ALA A 47 2.21 -1.04 -11.67
C ALA A 47 2.37 -2.53 -11.33
N PRO A 48 3.15 -3.31 -12.10
CA PRO A 48 3.42 -4.70 -11.79
C PRO A 48 3.84 -4.80 -10.32
N ARG A 49 3.15 -5.62 -9.54
CA ARG A 49 3.60 -5.87 -8.17
C ARG A 49 5.01 -6.41 -8.30
N ARG A 50 6.01 -5.69 -7.76
CA ARG A 50 7.32 -6.31 -7.50
C ARG A 50 7.00 -7.57 -6.71
N ARG A 51 7.25 -8.74 -7.31
CA ARG A 51 7.31 -9.97 -6.54
C ARG A 51 8.34 -9.67 -5.46
N SER A 52 7.91 -9.68 -4.20
CA SER A 52 8.83 -9.81 -3.09
C SER A 52 9.58 -11.11 -3.35
N GLY A 53 10.80 -10.99 -3.88
CA GLY A 53 11.70 -12.12 -3.97
C GLY A 53 11.95 -12.65 -2.57
N PRO A 54 12.33 -13.92 -2.42
CA PRO A 54 12.75 -14.44 -1.13
C PRO A 54 13.77 -13.47 -0.50
N GLY A 55 13.49 -12.97 0.70
CA GLY A 55 14.50 -12.27 1.47
C GLY A 55 15.64 -13.24 1.75
N SER A 56 16.89 -12.79 1.65
CA SER A 56 18.01 -13.61 2.09
C SER A 56 17.92 -13.75 3.62
N SER A 57 17.82 -14.98 4.10
CA SER A 57 17.93 -15.32 5.52
C SER A 57 19.15 -16.20 5.67
N SER A 58 20.26 -15.62 6.14
CA SER A 58 21.39 -16.41 6.61
C SER A 58 21.09 -16.84 8.05
N ARG A 59 21.25 -18.14 8.35
CA ARG A 59 21.31 -18.60 9.73
C ARG A 59 22.57 -18.01 10.36
N THR A 60 22.43 -16.94 11.12
CA THR A 60 23.48 -16.53 12.06
C THR A 60 23.58 -17.65 13.10
N ARG A 61 24.60 -18.50 12.97
CA ARG A 61 25.00 -19.38 14.07
C ARG A 61 25.65 -18.48 15.12
N PRO A 62 25.19 -18.46 16.38
CA PRO A 62 26.05 -17.97 17.45
C PRO A 62 27.23 -18.92 17.54
N ASP A 63 28.43 -18.38 17.38
CA ASP A 63 29.66 -19.07 17.73
C ASP A 63 29.62 -19.35 19.23
N SER A 64 29.66 -20.63 19.60
CA SER A 64 29.73 -21.06 20.99
C SER A 64 31.10 -21.69 21.23
N ARG A 65 31.97 -20.85 21.81
CA ARG A 65 33.10 -21.08 22.73
C ARG A 65 33.87 -22.39 22.70
#